data_AF-X1TJS8-F1
#
_entry.id   AF-X1TJS8-F1
#
_cell.length_a   1.000
_cell.length_b   1.000
_cell.length_c   1.000
_cell.angle_alpha   90.00
_cell.angle_beta   90.00
_cell.angle_gamma   90.00
#
_symmetry.space_group_name_H-M   'P 1'
#
loop_
_entity.id
_entity.type
_entity.pdbx_description
1 polymer ?
#
loop_
_entity_poly.entity_id
_entity_poly.type
_entity_poly.pdbx_seq_one_letter_code
_entity_poly.pdbx_strand_id
1 'polypeptide(L)'
;MQKLSLRFTQHINKKYKRTGRLWECRFYSALVDKELYFWSIGRYIERNPVRAKIVNKPDEYRWSSAKANITGKGMDFIKPIWQDDAKREEYITFLNNPDKEEEIEIIKKSTISGKPIGSKEFLNQMVEALGITINTRPKGRPRKRKN
;
A
#
# COMPACT_ATOMS: atom_id res chain seq x y z
N MET A 1 -3.04 -14.16 -4.08
CA MET A 1 -3.16 -13.96 -2.61
C MET A 1 -3.85 -15.10 -1.85
N GLN A 2 -4.98 -15.65 -2.31
CA GLN A 2 -5.73 -16.69 -1.57
C GLN A 2 -4.87 -17.89 -1.12
N LYS A 3 -4.04 -18.45 -2.02
CA LYS A 3 -3.17 -19.60 -1.73
C LYS A 3 -2.17 -19.31 -0.60
N LEU A 4 -1.58 -18.12 -0.58
CA LEU A 4 -0.62 -17.71 0.45
C LEU A 4 -1.31 -17.57 1.81
N SER A 5 -2.42 -16.82 1.85
CA SER A 5 -3.21 -16.63 3.07
C SER A 5 -3.72 -17.95 3.65
N LEU A 6 -4.16 -18.88 2.80
CA LEU A 6 -4.62 -20.21 3.20
C LEU A 6 -3.48 -21.05 3.80
N ARG A 7 -2.35 -21.17 3.10
CA ARG A 7 -1.20 -21.95 3.58
C ARG A 7 -0.66 -21.41 4.90
N PHE A 8 -0.57 -20.09 5.04
CA PHE A 8 -0.10 -19.48 6.28
C PHE A 8 -1.09 -19.70 7.44
N THR A 9 -2.39 -19.56 7.18
CA THR A 9 -3.44 -19.87 8.18
C THR A 9 -3.34 -21.32 8.66
N GLN A 10 -3.21 -22.27 7.73
CA GLN A 10 -3.04 -23.69 8.06
C GLN A 10 -1.77 -23.95 8.88
N HIS A 11 -0.65 -23.33 8.52
CA HIS A 11 0.61 -23.45 9.26
C HIS A 11 0.47 -22.93 10.70
N ILE A 12 -0.08 -21.73 10.89
CA ILE A 12 -0.27 -21.10 12.21
C ILE A 12 -1.23 -21.92 13.07
N ASN A 13 -2.36 -22.34 12.50
CA ASN A 13 -3.35 -23.18 13.20
C ASN A 13 -2.73 -24.51 13.65
N LYS A 14 -1.94 -25.17 12.80
CA LYS A 14 -1.21 -26.39 13.16
C LYS A 14 -0.17 -26.13 14.25
N LYS A 15 0.64 -25.07 14.11
CA LYS A 15 1.73 -24.73 15.04
C LYS A 15 1.23 -24.40 16.44
N TYR A 16 0.15 -23.63 16.54
CA TYR A 16 -0.38 -23.17 17.83
C TYR A 16 -1.62 -23.94 18.30
N LYS A 17 -1.95 -25.08 17.66
CA LYS A 17 -3.13 -25.91 17.98
C LYS A 17 -4.44 -25.11 18.02
N ARG A 18 -4.62 -24.20 17.06
CA ARG A 18 -5.80 -23.35 16.91
C ARG A 18 -6.64 -23.78 15.71
N THR A 19 -7.89 -23.32 15.66
CA THR A 19 -8.79 -23.47 14.52
C THR A 19 -9.39 -22.10 14.15
N GLY A 20 -10.00 -22.00 12.97
CA GLY A 20 -10.65 -20.77 12.50
C GLY A 20 -9.80 -19.89 11.59
N ARG A 21 -10.29 -18.68 11.33
CA ARG A 21 -9.65 -17.70 10.43
C ARG A 21 -8.54 -16.97 11.17
N LEU A 22 -7.40 -16.80 10.50
CA LEU A 22 -6.30 -15.97 11.00
C LEU A 22 -6.42 -14.51 10.55
N TRP A 23 -6.95 -14.29 9.35
CA TRP A 23 -7.07 -12.97 8.73
C TRP A 23 -8.47 -12.40 8.98
N GLU A 24 -8.54 -11.14 9.39
CA GLU A 24 -9.80 -10.42 9.63
C GLU A 24 -10.55 -10.12 8.33
N CYS A 25 -9.82 -9.68 7.30
CA CYS A 25 -10.36 -9.27 6.01
C CYS A 25 -9.67 -9.97 4.84
N ARG A 26 -10.29 -9.89 3.65
CA ARG A 26 -9.59 -10.21 2.39
C ARG A 26 -8.52 -9.17 2.12
N PHE A 27 -7.51 -9.54 1.33
CA PHE A 27 -6.51 -8.59 0.86
C PHE A 27 -7.17 -7.49 0.03
N TYR A 28 -6.59 -6.30 0.10
CA TYR A 28 -6.95 -5.17 -0.74
C TYR A 28 -5.98 -5.06 -1.93
N SER A 29 -6.47 -4.55 -3.05
CA SER A 29 -5.67 -4.29 -4.25
C SER A 29 -6.22 -3.09 -4.98
N ALA A 30 -5.35 -2.14 -5.33
CA ALA A 30 -5.66 -0.96 -6.11
C ALA A 30 -4.57 -0.75 -7.17
N LEU A 31 -4.95 -0.26 -8.35
CA LEU A 31 -3.98 0.14 -9.37
C LEU A 31 -3.36 1.49 -8.98
N VAL A 32 -2.09 1.66 -9.30
CA VAL A 32 -1.30 2.83 -8.92
C VAL A 32 -0.62 3.40 -10.15
N ASP A 33 -0.73 4.71 -10.34
CA ASP A 33 -0.02 5.46 -11.37
C ASP A 33 1.50 5.46 -11.10
N LYS A 34 2.30 5.28 -12.15
CA LYS A 34 3.73 4.93 -12.06
C LYS A 34 4.63 6.06 -11.56
N GLU A 35 4.23 7.31 -11.75
CA GLU A 35 5.12 8.45 -11.49
C GLU A 35 5.02 8.94 -10.05
N LEU A 36 4.06 9.83 -9.77
CA LEU A 36 3.98 10.53 -8.49
C LEU A 36 3.46 9.62 -7.36
N TYR A 37 2.46 8.80 -7.66
CA TYR A 37 1.76 8.03 -6.63
C TYR A 37 2.52 6.81 -6.16
N PHE A 38 3.38 6.23 -7.02
CA PHE A 38 4.21 5.10 -6.66
C PHE A 38 5.12 5.42 -5.47
N TRP A 39 5.80 6.56 -5.50
CA TRP A 39 6.72 6.97 -4.42
C TRP A 39 5.99 7.34 -3.13
N SER A 40 4.86 8.06 -3.22
CA SER A 40 4.02 8.35 -2.04
C SER A 40 3.53 7.08 -1.36
N ILE A 41 3.18 6.04 -2.12
CA ILE A 41 2.76 4.75 -1.56
C ILE A 41 3.94 3.99 -0.95
N GLY A 42 5.12 4.02 -1.59
CA GLY A 42 6.34 3.47 -1.01
C GLY A 42 6.66 4.09 0.36
N ARG A 43 6.63 5.43 0.43
CA ARG A 43 6.80 6.17 1.69
C ARG A 43 5.73 5.80 2.71
N TYR A 44 4.46 5.72 2.30
CA TYR A 44 3.37 5.32 3.17
C TYR A 44 3.64 3.96 3.82
N ILE A 45 4.06 2.96 3.02
CA ILE A 45 4.35 1.60 3.49
C ILE A 45 5.52 1.60 4.47
N GLU A 46 6.63 2.25 4.11
CA GLU A 46 7.84 2.24 4.94
C GLU A 46 7.68 3.05 6.23
N ARG A 47 6.82 4.07 6.24
CA ARG A 47 6.45 4.85 7.43
C ARG A 47 5.30 4.24 8.24
N ASN A 48 4.67 3.15 7.80
CA ASN A 48 3.63 2.46 8.58
C ASN A 48 4.06 2.15 10.02
N PRO A 49 5.27 1.60 10.28
CA PRO A 49 5.69 1.27 11.64
C PRO A 49 5.85 2.50 12.54
N VAL A 50 6.32 3.61 11.98
CA VAL A 50 6.43 4.89 12.69
C VAL A 50 5.04 5.44 13.00
N ARG A 51 4.14 5.43 12.03
CA ARG A 51 2.75 5.90 12.22
C ARG A 51 1.96 5.04 13.21
N ALA A 52 2.27 3.75 13.27
CA ALA A 52 1.73 2.81 14.26
C ALA A 52 2.42 2.91 15.63
N LYS A 53 3.41 3.81 15.81
CA LYS A 53 4.19 4.01 17.04
C LYS A 53 4.94 2.76 17.51
N ILE A 54 5.34 1.90 16.57
CA ILE A 54 6.14 0.69 16.84
C ILE A 54 7.63 1.03 16.95
N VAL A 55 8.09 1.99 16.15
CA VAL A 55 9.48 2.47 16.09
C VAL A 55 9.48 3.99 15.89
N ASN A 56 10.62 4.63 16.15
CA ASN A 56 10.76 6.08 15.97
C ASN A 56 11.19 6.43 14.54
N LYS A 57 11.97 5.55 13.88
CA LYS A 57 12.45 5.75 12.51
C LYS A 57 12.10 4.58 11.59
N PRO A 58 11.92 4.80 10.28
CA PRO A 58 11.55 3.74 9.33
C PRO A 58 12.56 2.59 9.26
N ASP A 59 13.86 2.86 9.37
CA ASP A 59 14.97 1.89 9.30
C ASP A 59 15.11 1.01 10.55
N GLU A 60 14.49 1.38 11.66
CA GLU A 60 14.49 0.58 12.89
C GLU A 60 13.56 -0.64 12.78
N TYR A 61 12.59 -0.61 11.88
CA TYR A 61 11.65 -1.73 11.72
C TYR A 61 12.25 -2.85 10.87
N ARG A 62 12.69 -3.93 11.54
CA ARG A 62 13.34 -5.11 10.93
C ARG A 62 12.56 -5.75 9.77
N TRP A 63 11.24 -5.63 9.75
CA TRP A 63 10.37 -6.31 8.78
C TRP A 63 9.94 -5.40 7.62
N SER A 64 10.74 -4.38 7.31
CA SER A 64 10.54 -3.46 6.20
C SER A 64 11.78 -3.38 5.30
N SER A 65 11.57 -3.05 4.02
CA SER A 65 12.62 -2.72 3.06
C SER A 65 13.33 -1.40 3.38
N ALA A 66 12.76 -0.56 4.25
CA ALA A 66 13.26 0.78 4.56
C ALA A 66 14.74 0.79 4.92
N LYS A 67 15.18 -0.14 5.78
CA LYS A 67 16.58 -0.26 6.15
C LYS A 67 17.49 -0.54 4.95
N ALA A 68 17.08 -1.44 4.06
CA ALA A 68 17.84 -1.75 2.86
C ALA A 68 17.92 -0.54 1.92
N ASN A 69 16.79 0.16 1.72
CA ASN A 69 16.70 1.33 0.85
C ASN A 69 17.49 2.54 1.38
N ILE A 70 17.50 2.76 2.70
CA ILE A 70 18.25 3.84 3.36
C ILE A 70 19.76 3.54 3.38
N THR A 71 20.14 2.30 3.72
CA THR A 71 21.58 1.97 3.86
C THR A 71 22.26 1.63 2.53
N GLY A 72 21.48 1.38 1.48
CA GLY A 72 21.99 0.85 0.21
C GLY A 72 22.52 -0.59 0.31
N LYS A 73 22.39 -1.24 1.48
CA LYS A 73 22.84 -2.60 1.72
C LYS A 73 21.65 -3.53 1.72
N GLY A 74 21.68 -4.51 0.84
CA GLY A 74 20.64 -5.55 0.79
C GLY A 74 20.53 -6.31 2.11
N MET A 75 19.33 -6.79 2.39
CA MET A 75 19.08 -7.84 3.38
C MET A 75 19.00 -9.18 2.67
N ASP A 76 19.02 -10.30 3.41
CA ASP A 76 19.06 -11.67 2.87
C ASP A 76 18.18 -11.92 1.63
N PHE A 77 16.98 -11.33 1.61
CA PHE A 77 15.99 -11.47 0.53
C PHE A 77 15.49 -10.14 -0.03
N ILE A 78 16.06 -9.00 0.38
CA ILE A 78 15.63 -7.66 -0.07
C ILE A 78 16.83 -6.95 -0.69
N LYS A 79 16.70 -6.57 -1.95
CA LYS A 79 17.69 -5.71 -2.61
C LYS A 79 17.24 -4.25 -2.50
N PRO A 80 18.17 -3.29 -2.30
CA PRO A 80 17.84 -1.88 -2.32
C PRO A 80 17.31 -1.48 -3.70
N ILE A 81 16.39 -0.52 -3.72
CA ILE A 81 15.84 0.04 -4.96
C ILE A 81 16.89 0.91 -5.68
N TRP A 82 17.76 1.57 -4.91
CA TRP A 82 18.75 2.51 -5.40
C TRP A 82 20.12 1.84 -5.52
N GLN A 83 20.73 1.95 -6.70
CA GLN A 83 22.14 1.62 -6.91
C GLN A 83 23.03 2.87 -6.94
N ASP A 84 22.43 4.03 -7.13
CA ASP A 84 23.08 5.34 -7.19
C ASP A 84 22.93 6.05 -5.85
N ASP A 85 24.06 6.51 -5.30
CA ASP A 85 24.13 7.22 -4.03
C ASP A 85 23.34 8.54 -4.05
N ALA A 86 23.34 9.28 -5.17
CA ALA A 86 22.64 10.56 -5.26
C ALA A 86 21.12 10.39 -5.11
N LYS A 87 20.55 9.39 -5.80
CA LYS A 87 19.12 9.04 -5.69
C LYS A 87 18.77 8.50 -4.30
N ARG A 88 19.71 7.82 -3.65
CA ARG A 88 19.51 7.33 -2.28
C ARG A 88 19.37 8.50 -1.29
N GLU A 89 20.22 9.51 -1.39
CA GLU A 89 20.13 10.68 -0.49
C GLU A 89 18.83 11.47 -0.71
N GLU A 90 18.40 11.63 -1.96
CA GLU A 90 17.09 12.21 -2.29
C GLU A 90 15.95 11.40 -1.66
N TYR A 91 16.02 10.06 -1.75
CA TYR A 91 15.05 9.16 -1.16
C TYR A 91 15.01 9.24 0.37
N ILE A 92 16.17 9.27 1.03
CA ILE A 92 16.25 9.42 2.49
C ILE A 92 15.58 10.73 2.92
N THR A 93 15.85 11.82 2.19
CA THR A 93 15.22 13.12 2.43
C THR A 93 13.70 13.04 2.24
N PHE A 94 13.26 12.43 1.14
CA PHE A 94 11.84 12.22 0.85
C PHE A 94 11.12 11.36 1.91
N LEU A 95 11.77 10.31 2.40
CA LEU A 95 11.22 9.39 3.40
C LEU A 95 11.15 10.03 4.79
N ASN A 96 12.10 10.91 5.14
CA ASN A 96 12.10 11.63 6.41
C ASN A 96 11.03 12.74 6.45
N ASN A 97 10.69 13.32 5.30
CA ASN A 97 9.63 14.31 5.21
C ASN A 97 8.29 13.71 5.70
N PRO A 98 7.48 14.48 6.46
CA PRO A 98 6.18 14.01 6.92
C PRO A 98 5.25 13.73 5.73
N ASP A 99 4.45 12.68 5.88
CA ASP A 99 3.38 12.38 4.94
C ASP A 99 2.35 13.52 4.96
N LYS A 100 1.82 13.90 3.80
CA LYS A 100 0.66 14.78 3.74
C LYS A 100 -0.58 13.99 4.13
N GLU A 101 -1.40 14.52 5.03
CA GLU A 101 -2.60 13.82 5.51
C GLU A 101 -3.57 13.51 4.35
N GLU A 102 -3.65 14.41 3.36
CA GLU A 102 -4.44 14.23 2.14
C GLU A 102 -4.00 12.99 1.34
N GLU A 103 -2.69 12.78 1.18
CA GLU A 103 -2.14 11.61 0.47
C GLU A 103 -2.48 10.32 1.23
N ILE A 104 -2.32 10.32 2.56
CA ILE A 104 -2.68 9.18 3.41
C ILE A 104 -4.15 8.80 3.24
N GLU A 105 -5.03 9.81 3.26
CA GLU A 105 -6.47 9.59 3.18
C GLU A 105 -6.88 9.02 1.82
N ILE A 106 -6.25 9.50 0.73
CA ILE A 106 -6.43 8.94 -0.62
C ILE A 106 -6.00 7.47 -0.65
N ILE A 107 -4.81 7.16 -0.13
CA ILE A 107 -4.28 5.78 -0.10
C ILE A 107 -5.22 4.86 0.68
N LYS A 108 -5.68 5.27 1.88
CA LYS A 108 -6.61 4.47 2.70
C LYS A 108 -7.93 4.23 1.98
N LYS A 109 -8.56 5.28 1.44
CA LYS A 109 -9.85 5.17 0.72
C LYS A 109 -9.76 4.27 -0.49
N SER A 110 -8.71 4.43 -1.29
CA SER A 110 -8.51 3.62 -2.50
C SER A 110 -8.16 2.18 -2.17
N THR A 111 -7.38 1.94 -1.10
CA THR A 111 -7.11 0.58 -0.61
C THR A 111 -8.40 -0.15 -0.27
N ILE A 112 -9.29 0.44 0.52
CA ILE A 112 -10.54 -0.20 0.95
C ILE A 112 -11.51 -0.40 -0.23
N SER A 113 -11.59 0.59 -1.13
CA SER A 113 -12.53 0.56 -2.25
C SER A 113 -12.03 -0.21 -3.48
N GLY A 114 -10.73 -0.51 -3.55
CA GLY A 114 -10.06 -1.11 -4.72
C GLY A 114 -9.94 -0.17 -5.91
N LYS A 115 -10.18 1.13 -5.73
CA LYS A 115 -10.16 2.11 -6.82
C LYS A 115 -8.72 2.49 -7.20
N PRO A 116 -8.48 2.80 -8.48
CA PRO A 116 -7.18 3.27 -8.92
C PRO A 116 -6.77 4.57 -8.21
N ILE A 117 -5.47 4.72 -7.98
CA ILE A 117 -4.82 5.91 -7.42
C ILE A 117 -3.94 6.49 -8.52
N GLY A 118 -4.16 7.75 -8.91
CA GLY A 118 -3.42 8.32 -10.02
C GLY A 118 -3.82 9.74 -10.40
N SER A 119 -3.11 10.27 -11.40
CA SER A 119 -3.45 11.52 -12.07
C SER A 119 -4.83 11.44 -12.73
N LYS A 120 -5.45 12.59 -13.06
CA LYS A 120 -6.76 12.60 -13.72
C LYS A 120 -6.70 11.89 -15.06
N GLU A 121 -5.61 12.07 -15.76
CA GLU A 121 -5.29 11.46 -17.05
C GLU A 121 -5.23 9.93 -16.91
N PHE A 122 -4.49 9.42 -15.93
CA PHE A 122 -4.42 7.99 -15.63
C PHE A 122 -5.80 7.42 -15.26
N LEU A 123 -6.54 8.13 -14.41
CA LEU A 123 -7.88 7.72 -14.00
C LEU A 123 -8.83 7.63 -15.20
N ASN A 124 -8.81 8.61 -16.10
CA ASN A 124 -9.62 8.59 -17.32
C ASN A 124 -9.25 7.41 -18.23
N GLN A 125 -7.96 7.14 -18.41
CA GLN A 125 -7.48 5.98 -19.18
C GLN A 125 -7.95 4.66 -18.55
N MET A 126 -7.97 4.55 -17.22
CA MET A 126 -8.46 3.35 -16.54
C MET A 126 -9.97 3.17 -16.68
N VAL A 127 -10.76 4.25 -16.68
CA VAL A 127 -12.20 4.19 -16.95
C VAL A 127 -12.46 3.67 -18.36
N GLU A 128 -11.74 4.20 -19.35
CA GLU A 128 -11.87 3.82 -20.75
C GLU A 128 -11.44 2.37 -20.98
N ALA A 129 -10.29 1.97 -20.47
CA ALA A 129 -9.73 0.63 -20.70
C ALA A 129 -10.47 -0.48 -19.95
N LEU A 130 -10.96 -0.22 -18.74
CA LEU A 130 -11.51 -1.26 -17.85
C LEU A 130 -13.04 -1.16 -17.67
N GLY A 131 -13.68 -0.13 -18.22
CA GLY A 131 -15.11 0.12 -18.04
C GLY A 131 -15.52 0.37 -16.57
N ILE A 132 -14.58 0.78 -15.73
CA ILE A 132 -14.80 0.97 -14.29
C ILE A 132 -15.38 2.34 -13.98
N THR A 133 -16.23 2.44 -12.96
CA THR A 133 -16.71 3.73 -12.44
C THR A 133 -15.83 4.19 -11.28
N ILE A 134 -15.17 5.34 -11.42
CA ILE A 134 -14.31 5.92 -10.37
C ILE A 134 -15.14 6.63 -9.31
N ASN A 135 -16.27 7.24 -9.67
CA ASN A 135 -17.10 7.96 -8.72
C ASN A 135 -17.84 6.99 -7.79
N THR A 136 -17.83 7.28 -6.48
CA THR A 136 -18.68 6.57 -5.52
C THR A 136 -20.13 6.91 -5.83
N ARG A 137 -20.96 5.89 -6.08
CA ARG A 137 -22.41 6.09 -6.09
C ARG A 137 -22.85 6.58 -4.70
N PRO A 138 -23.85 7.48 -4.63
CA PRO A 138 -24.40 7.89 -3.33
C PRO A 138 -24.86 6.66 -2.54
N LYS A 139 -24.68 6.71 -1.22
CA LYS A 139 -25.04 5.61 -0.32
C LYS A 139 -26.54 5.35 -0.42
N GLY A 140 -26.92 4.10 -0.68
CA GLY A 140 -28.31 3.64 -0.70
C GLY A 140 -28.75 3.01 -2.03
N ARG A 141 -29.96 2.44 -2.03
CA ARG A 141 -30.58 1.86 -3.23
C ARG A 141 -30.81 2.98 -4.26
N PRO A 142 -30.49 2.78 -5.56
CA PRO A 142 -30.83 3.75 -6.59
C PRO A 142 -32.32 4.13 -6.52
N ARG A 143 -32.62 5.43 -6.53
CA ARG A 143 -34.01 5.90 -6.58
C ARG A 143 -34.67 5.35 -7.84
N LYS A 144 -35.87 4.77 -7.72
CA LYS A 144 -36.67 4.40 -8.90
C LYS A 144 -36.85 5.66 -9.75
N ARG A 145 -36.56 5.57 -11.04
CA ARG A 145 -36.96 6.61 -11.99
C ARG A 145 -38.49 6.73 -11.91
N LYS A 146 -38.99 7.96 -11.70
CA LYS A 146 -40.40 8.24 -11.96
C LYS A 146 -40.54 8.20 -13.49
N ASN A 147 -41.34 7.26 -13.98
CA ASN A 147 -41.92 7.36 -15.31
C ASN A 147 -42.90 8.53 -15.34
#